data_AF-A0A946YH79-F1
#
_entry.id   AF-A0A946YH79-F1
#
_cell.length_a   1.000
_cell.length_b   1.000
_cell.length_c   1.000
_cell.angle_alpha   90.00
_cell.angle_beta   90.00
_cell.angle_gamma   90.00
#
_symmetry.space_group_name_H-M   'P 1'
#
loop_
_entity.id
_entity.type
_entity.pdbx_description
1 polymer ?
#
loop_
_entity_poly.entity_id
_entity_poly.type
_entity_poly.pdbx_seq_one_letter_code
_entity_poly.pdbx_strand_id
1 'polypeptide(L)'
;MRKRLLAGVTLGVLLSGAVWADIEDARRWLPEFQPSTLSEQQQLDELAWFIEAAKPFAGMEIKVVSETITTHEYESQTLARAFSEITGIEVTHDLIGEGDVVEKLQTQMQSGENIYDAYVNDSDLIGTHFRYQQVRNLTDWMVGEGADVTSPTLDLDDFIGISFT
;
A
#
# COMPACT_ATOMS: atom_id res chain seq x y z
N MET A 1 -4.46 -14.84 58.18
CA MET A 1 -3.19 -14.17 57.79
C MET A 1 -2.21 -15.22 57.25
N ARG A 2 -1.93 -15.21 55.94
CA ARG A 2 -0.66 -15.65 55.34
C ARG A 2 -0.68 -15.30 53.85
N LYS A 3 0.01 -14.20 53.52
CA LYS A 3 0.28 -13.71 52.16
C LYS A 3 1.23 -14.71 51.47
N ARG A 4 0.96 -15.05 50.21
CA ARG A 4 1.97 -15.64 49.30
C ARG A 4 1.97 -14.83 48.01
N LEU A 5 3.17 -14.45 47.62
CA LEU A 5 3.50 -13.40 46.65
C LEU A 5 3.15 -13.81 45.22
N LEU A 6 2.65 -12.83 44.44
CA LEU A 6 2.71 -12.85 42.98
C LEU A 6 4.17 -12.71 42.54
N ALA A 7 4.65 -13.64 41.71
CA ALA A 7 5.85 -13.46 40.92
C ALA A 7 5.42 -12.88 39.56
N GLY A 8 5.71 -11.61 39.32
CA GLY A 8 5.54 -10.98 38.03
C GLY A 8 6.61 -11.46 37.06
N VAL A 9 6.19 -11.91 35.87
CA VAL A 9 7.08 -12.12 34.74
C VAL A 9 7.07 -10.83 33.94
N THR A 10 8.13 -10.05 34.06
CA THR A 10 8.44 -8.95 33.13
C THR A 10 8.86 -9.55 31.80
N LEU A 11 7.97 -9.51 30.81
CA LEU A 11 8.30 -9.77 29.41
C LEU A 11 9.08 -8.57 28.89
N GLY A 12 10.41 -8.71 28.89
CA GLY A 12 11.33 -7.68 28.41
C GLY A 12 11.25 -7.50 26.91
N VAL A 13 11.03 -6.25 26.50
CA VAL A 13 11.05 -5.73 25.13
C VAL A 13 12.34 -6.15 24.41
N LEU A 14 12.20 -7.03 23.41
CA LEU A 14 13.27 -7.38 22.45
C LEU A 14 12.89 -7.06 20.99
N LEU A 15 11.78 -6.35 20.76
CA LEU A 15 11.29 -6.04 19.41
C LEU A 15 12.05 -4.91 18.70
N SER A 16 12.88 -4.15 19.41
CA SER A 16 13.55 -2.98 18.84
C SER A 16 14.84 -3.29 18.07
N GLY A 17 15.30 -4.55 18.01
CA GLY A 17 16.54 -4.90 17.30
C GLY A 17 16.37 -5.23 15.81
N ALA A 18 15.23 -5.85 15.44
CA ALA A 18 14.98 -6.29 14.06
C ALA A 18 14.64 -5.11 13.13
N VAL A 19 13.86 -4.14 13.63
CA VAL A 19 13.40 -2.97 12.87
C VAL A 19 14.56 -2.13 12.28
N TRP A 20 15.73 -2.12 12.92
CA TRP A 20 16.85 -1.26 12.48
C TRP A 20 17.67 -1.86 11.34
N ALA A 21 17.64 -3.18 11.14
CA ALA A 21 18.30 -3.84 10.02
C ALA A 21 17.46 -3.72 8.73
N ASP A 22 16.13 -3.76 8.86
CA ASP A 22 15.19 -3.66 7.73
C ASP A 22 15.03 -2.23 7.19
N ILE A 23 15.56 -1.21 7.88
CA ILE A 23 15.49 0.21 7.45
C ILE A 23 16.60 0.60 6.46
N GLU A 24 17.60 -0.24 6.17
CA GLU A 24 18.68 0.13 5.25
C GLU A 24 18.17 0.42 3.83
N ASP A 25 17.30 -0.46 3.29
CA ASP A 25 16.67 -0.24 1.99
C ASP A 25 15.77 1.00 2.00
N ALA A 26 15.00 1.21 3.08
CA ALA A 26 14.19 2.41 3.28
C ALA A 26 15.04 3.70 3.26
N ARG A 27 16.20 3.71 3.93
CA ARG A 27 17.14 4.86 3.92
C ARG A 27 17.70 5.14 2.54
N ARG A 28 17.95 4.09 1.74
CA ARG A 28 18.47 4.24 0.36
C ARG A 28 17.49 4.98 -0.54
N TRP A 29 16.19 4.80 -0.31
CA TRP A 29 15.14 5.40 -1.14
C TRP A 29 14.76 6.84 -0.74
N LEU A 30 15.09 7.31 0.47
CA LEU A 30 14.76 8.67 0.92
C LEU A 30 15.09 9.81 -0.07
N PRO A 31 16.25 9.80 -0.78
CA PRO A 31 16.55 10.86 -1.75
C PRO A 31 15.58 10.91 -2.93
N GLU A 32 14.95 9.78 -3.30
CA GLU A 32 13.97 9.68 -4.37
C GLU A 32 12.65 10.35 -3.98
N PHE A 33 12.28 10.31 -2.70
CA PHE A 33 11.00 10.81 -2.20
C PHE A 33 11.01 12.31 -1.85
N GLN A 34 11.81 13.09 -2.59
CA GLN A 34 11.91 14.54 -2.41
C GLN A 34 11.30 15.29 -3.61
N PRO A 35 10.62 16.44 -3.37
CA PRO A 35 10.38 17.08 -2.08
C PRO A 35 9.27 16.39 -1.25
N SER A 36 9.40 16.42 0.08
CA SER A 36 8.37 15.92 1.01
C SER A 36 7.90 16.99 2.00
N THR A 37 6.64 16.90 2.41
CA THR A 37 6.08 17.66 3.55
C THR A 37 6.52 17.09 4.89
N LEU A 38 6.94 15.83 4.92
CA LEU A 38 7.47 15.14 6.09
C LEU A 38 8.95 15.44 6.28
N SER A 39 9.37 15.62 7.53
CA SER A 39 10.81 15.61 7.86
C SER A 39 11.44 14.26 7.55
N GLU A 40 12.76 14.22 7.37
CA GLU A 40 13.49 12.96 7.12
C GLU A 40 13.19 11.88 8.16
N GLN A 41 13.10 12.26 9.44
CA GLN A 41 12.76 11.32 10.51
C GLN A 41 11.33 10.78 10.36
N GLN A 42 10.37 11.63 10.00
CA GLN A 42 8.98 11.20 9.77
C GLN A 42 8.86 10.27 8.56
N GLN A 43 9.62 10.53 7.48
CA GLN A 43 9.69 9.63 6.34
C GLN A 43 10.27 8.26 6.75
N LEU A 44 11.32 8.24 7.57
CA LEU A 44 11.86 6.98 8.08
C LEU A 44 10.88 6.21 8.96
N ASP A 45 10.12 6.91 9.79
CA ASP A 45 9.10 6.30 10.64
C ASP A 45 7.95 5.73 9.78
N GLU A 46 7.56 6.41 8.69
CA GLU A 46 6.57 5.94 7.71
C GLU A 46 7.07 4.70 6.94
N LEU A 47 8.30 4.70 6.45
CA LEU A 47 8.87 3.53 5.76
C LEU A 47 9.04 2.34 6.72
N ALA A 48 9.39 2.59 7.98
CA ALA A 48 9.40 1.56 9.02
C ALA A 48 7.99 1.00 9.27
N TRP A 49 6.95 1.84 9.19
CA TRP A 49 5.57 1.38 9.25
C TRP A 49 5.21 0.48 8.06
N PHE A 50 5.62 0.80 6.82
CA PHE A 50 5.40 -0.08 5.68
C PHE A 50 6.04 -1.46 5.86
N ILE A 51 7.28 -1.52 6.36
CA ILE A 51 7.98 -2.78 6.66
C ILE A 51 7.17 -3.62 7.65
N GLU A 52 6.71 -3.02 8.75
CA GLU A 52 5.95 -3.74 9.77
C GLU A 52 4.58 -4.19 9.27
N ALA A 53 3.86 -3.32 8.56
CA ALA A 53 2.54 -3.60 8.00
C ALA A 53 2.60 -4.69 6.92
N ALA A 54 3.73 -4.83 6.21
CA ALA A 54 3.93 -5.84 5.17
C ALA A 54 4.16 -7.26 5.70
N LYS A 55 4.60 -7.43 6.95
CA LYS A 55 4.98 -8.74 7.51
C LYS A 55 3.94 -9.85 7.33
N PRO A 56 2.62 -9.62 7.51
CA PRO A 56 1.61 -10.66 7.30
C PRO A 56 1.50 -11.13 5.85
N PHE A 57 2.04 -10.36 4.90
CA PHE A 57 1.94 -10.58 3.46
C PHE A 57 3.25 -11.10 2.85
N ALA A 58 4.19 -11.56 3.68
CA ALA A 58 5.46 -12.11 3.20
C ALA A 58 5.24 -13.23 2.17
N GLY A 59 5.90 -13.10 1.01
CA GLY A 59 5.77 -14.04 -0.12
C GLY A 59 4.54 -13.79 -1.00
N MET A 60 3.80 -12.71 -0.79
CA MET A 60 2.77 -12.25 -1.72
C MET A 60 3.40 -11.67 -2.99
N GLU A 61 2.77 -11.97 -4.12
CA GLU A 61 3.03 -11.34 -5.41
C GLU A 61 1.78 -10.55 -5.79
N ILE A 62 1.95 -9.29 -6.20
CA ILE A 62 0.88 -8.38 -6.60
C ILE A 62 1.10 -8.01 -8.06
N LYS A 63 0.05 -8.16 -8.87
CA LYS A 63 0.07 -7.74 -10.26
C LYS A 63 -0.82 -6.51 -10.47
N VAL A 64 -0.20 -5.42 -10.93
CA VAL A 64 -0.84 -4.13 -11.22
C VAL A 64 -0.77 -3.85 -12.72
N VAL A 65 -1.76 -3.14 -13.26
CA VAL A 65 -1.74 -2.66 -14.64
C VAL A 65 -2.24 -1.23 -14.75
N SER A 66 -1.62 -0.46 -15.66
CA SER A 66 -2.04 0.90 -15.98
C SER A 66 -1.75 1.25 -17.45
N GLU A 67 -2.23 2.41 -17.89
CA GLU A 67 -1.86 2.97 -19.19
C GLU A 67 -0.37 3.34 -19.22
N THR A 68 0.25 3.29 -20.40
CA THR A 68 1.57 3.88 -20.66
C THR A 68 1.52 5.41 -20.74
N ILE A 69 1.64 6.08 -19.58
CA ILE A 69 1.93 7.51 -19.47
C ILE A 69 3.12 7.75 -18.54
N THR A 70 3.73 8.94 -18.60
CA THR A 70 4.96 9.25 -17.82
C THR A 70 4.81 9.03 -16.32
N THR A 71 3.62 9.29 -15.75
CA THR A 71 3.35 9.05 -14.33
C THR A 71 3.40 7.56 -14.00
N HIS A 72 2.77 6.74 -14.83
CA HIS A 72 2.74 5.29 -14.65
C HIS A 72 4.08 4.62 -14.98
N GLU A 73 4.88 5.18 -15.88
CA GLU A 73 6.27 4.76 -16.08
C GLU A 73 7.09 4.94 -14.79
N TYR A 74 6.91 6.06 -14.09
CA TYR A 74 7.55 6.29 -12.81
C TYR A 74 7.06 5.31 -11.74
N GLU A 75 5.75 5.10 -11.62
CA GLU A 75 5.17 4.14 -10.70
C GLU A 75 5.71 2.71 -10.95
N SER A 76 5.70 2.26 -12.20
CA SER A 76 6.10 0.91 -12.59
C SER A 76 7.61 0.67 -12.43
N GLN A 77 8.44 1.63 -12.83
CA GLN A 77 9.89 1.44 -12.85
C GLN A 77 10.58 1.82 -11.53
N THR A 78 9.94 2.71 -10.74
CA THR A 78 10.54 3.28 -9.53
C THR A 78 9.77 2.90 -8.28
N LEU A 79 8.48 3.28 -8.19
CA LEU A 79 7.72 3.07 -6.95
C LEU A 79 7.44 1.60 -6.67
N ALA A 80 7.09 0.80 -7.68
CA ALA A 80 6.92 -0.65 -7.52
C ALA A 80 8.21 -1.31 -7.03
N ARG A 81 9.37 -0.93 -7.59
CA ARG A 81 10.67 -1.43 -7.13
C ARG A 81 10.96 -1.00 -5.70
N ALA A 82 10.74 0.27 -5.36
CA ALA A 82 10.96 0.78 -4.02
C ALA A 82 10.09 0.04 -2.99
N PHE A 83 8.81 -0.15 -3.30
CA PHE A 83 7.88 -0.88 -2.46
C PHE A 83 8.33 -2.33 -2.27
N SER A 84 8.73 -3.03 -3.34
CA SER A 84 9.22 -4.41 -3.24
C SER A 84 10.49 -4.52 -2.40
N GLU A 85 11.46 -3.63 -2.60
CA GLU A 85 12.71 -3.63 -1.83
C GLU A 85 12.49 -3.29 -0.35
N ILE A 86 11.55 -2.38 -0.05
CA ILE A 86 11.26 -1.97 1.33
C ILE A 86 10.43 -3.03 2.06
N THR A 87 9.43 -3.61 1.42
CA THR A 87 8.43 -4.47 2.09
C THR A 87 8.67 -5.96 1.92
N GLY A 88 9.43 -6.36 0.90
CA GLY A 88 9.59 -7.75 0.48
C GLY A 88 8.37 -8.34 -0.26
N ILE A 89 7.36 -7.52 -0.60
CA ILE A 89 6.22 -7.93 -1.43
C ILE A 89 6.59 -7.73 -2.90
N GLU A 90 6.49 -8.76 -3.72
CA GLU A 90 6.84 -8.64 -5.13
C GLU A 90 5.73 -7.94 -5.91
N VAL A 91 6.02 -6.77 -6.48
CA VAL A 91 5.08 -6.02 -7.31
C VAL A 91 5.50 -6.06 -8.78
N THR A 92 4.63 -6.61 -9.63
CA THR A 92 4.73 -6.49 -11.09
C THR A 92 3.73 -5.44 -11.58
N HIS A 93 4.23 -4.34 -12.15
CA HIS A 93 3.37 -3.28 -12.70
C HIS A 93 3.51 -3.22 -14.23
N ASP A 94 2.53 -3.79 -14.93
CA ASP A 94 2.46 -3.82 -16.39
C ASP A 94 1.98 -2.47 -16.96
N LEU A 95 2.60 -2.02 -18.04
CA LEU A 95 2.18 -0.85 -18.83
C LEU A 95 1.65 -1.31 -20.18
N ILE A 96 0.41 -0.92 -20.49
CA ILE A 96 -0.27 -1.25 -21.75
C ILE A 96 -1.04 -0.03 -22.29
N GLY A 97 -1.66 -0.13 -23.47
CA GLY A 97 -2.51 0.96 -23.97
C GLY A 97 -3.80 1.09 -23.15
N GLU A 98 -4.34 2.31 -23.01
CA GLU A 98 -5.58 2.59 -22.26
C GLU A 98 -6.72 1.64 -22.66
N GLY A 99 -6.93 1.46 -23.97
CA GLY A 99 -7.96 0.56 -24.50
C GLY A 99 -7.79 -0.88 -24.00
N ASP A 100 -6.56 -1.37 -23.88
CA ASP A 100 -6.25 -2.70 -23.38
C ASP A 100 -6.47 -2.81 -21.86
N VAL A 101 -6.22 -1.72 -21.10
CA VAL A 101 -6.56 -1.64 -19.67
C VAL A 101 -8.06 -1.80 -19.49
N VAL A 102 -8.86 -1.04 -20.24
CA VAL A 102 -10.33 -1.07 -20.18
C VAL A 102 -10.86 -2.44 -20.58
N GLU A 103 -10.34 -3.05 -21.65
CA GLU A 103 -10.75 -4.39 -22.10
C GLU A 103 -10.48 -5.46 -21.02
N LYS A 104 -9.29 -5.44 -20.41
CA LYS A 104 -8.94 -6.39 -19.34
C LYS A 104 -9.79 -6.18 -18.10
N LEU A 105 -10.00 -4.93 -17.68
CA LEU A 105 -10.85 -4.60 -16.53
C LEU A 105 -12.28 -5.11 -16.74
N GLN A 106 -12.87 -4.84 -17.90
CA GLN A 106 -14.22 -5.32 -18.24
C GLN A 106 -14.27 -6.84 -18.31
N THR A 107 -13.24 -7.49 -18.84
CA THR A 107 -13.16 -8.96 -18.89
C THR A 107 -13.17 -9.54 -17.48
N GLN A 108 -12.33 -9.05 -16.56
CA GLN A 108 -12.30 -9.47 -15.15
C GLN A 108 -13.63 -9.22 -14.44
N MET A 109 -14.28 -8.08 -14.67
CA MET A 109 -15.61 -7.79 -14.10
C MET A 109 -16.71 -8.74 -14.59
N GLN A 110 -16.69 -9.11 -15.87
CA GLN A 110 -17.72 -9.96 -16.48
C GLN A 110 -17.50 -11.45 -16.19
N SER A 111 -16.24 -11.89 -16.17
CA SER A 111 -15.88 -13.28 -15.91
C SER A 111 -15.86 -13.61 -14.41
N GLY A 112 -15.52 -12.64 -13.56
CA GLY A 112 -15.20 -12.85 -12.15
C GLY A 112 -13.82 -13.50 -11.93
N GLU A 113 -13.04 -13.72 -12.99
CA GLU A 113 -11.68 -14.28 -12.91
C GLU A 113 -10.66 -13.17 -12.69
N ASN A 114 -9.75 -13.37 -11.73
CA ASN A 114 -8.67 -12.41 -11.47
C ASN A 114 -7.62 -12.48 -12.60
N ILE A 115 -7.41 -11.34 -13.27
CA ILE A 115 -6.40 -11.09 -14.30
C ILE A 115 -5.28 -10.21 -13.70
N TYR A 116 -5.66 -9.18 -12.94
CA TYR A 116 -4.78 -8.30 -12.16
C TYR A 116 -5.40 -8.00 -10.78
N ASP A 117 -4.54 -7.87 -9.78
CA ASP A 117 -4.93 -7.56 -8.41
C ASP A 117 -5.29 -6.09 -8.24
N ALA A 118 -4.69 -5.20 -9.05
CA ALA A 118 -5.03 -3.78 -9.08
C ALA A 118 -4.96 -3.20 -10.50
N TYR A 119 -5.82 -2.21 -10.74
CA TYR A 119 -5.90 -1.43 -11.97
C TYR A 119 -5.77 0.05 -11.62
N VAL A 120 -5.00 0.79 -12.42
CA VAL A 120 -5.04 2.25 -12.44
C VAL A 120 -5.81 2.67 -13.70
N ASN A 121 -6.97 3.29 -13.52
CA ASN A 121 -7.86 3.72 -14.60
C ASN A 121 -8.45 5.10 -14.31
N ASP A 122 -8.92 5.76 -15.36
CA ASP A 122 -9.46 7.11 -15.28
C ASP A 122 -10.70 7.21 -14.38
N SER A 123 -10.81 8.35 -13.69
CA SER A 123 -11.87 8.59 -12.69
C SER A 123 -13.28 8.57 -13.27
N ASP A 124 -13.47 8.81 -14.58
CA ASP A 124 -14.80 8.77 -15.22
C ASP A 124 -15.41 7.35 -15.25
N LEU A 125 -14.60 6.30 -15.02
CA LEU A 125 -15.09 4.93 -14.83
C LEU A 125 -15.72 4.69 -13.46
N ILE A 126 -15.68 5.63 -12.50
CA ILE A 126 -16.27 5.42 -11.16
C ILE A 126 -17.75 5.04 -11.22
N GLY A 127 -18.49 5.62 -12.17
CA GLY A 127 -19.89 5.28 -12.40
C GLY A 127 -20.09 3.85 -12.94
N THR A 128 -19.12 3.31 -13.66
CA THR A 128 -19.10 1.91 -14.09
C THR A 128 -18.85 1.02 -12.88
N HIS A 129 -17.78 1.27 -12.13
CA HIS A 129 -17.46 0.53 -10.89
C HIS A 129 -18.66 0.46 -9.93
N PHE A 130 -19.36 1.59 -9.72
CA PHE A 130 -20.54 1.63 -8.87
C PHE A 130 -21.69 0.76 -9.38
N ARG A 131 -21.99 0.82 -10.68
CA ARG A 131 -23.09 0.03 -11.29
C ARG A 131 -22.83 -1.47 -11.24
N TYR A 132 -21.57 -1.88 -11.32
CA TYR A 132 -21.14 -3.28 -11.19
C TYR A 132 -20.87 -3.70 -9.74
N GLN A 133 -21.15 -2.82 -8.77
CA GLN A 133 -20.93 -3.05 -7.33
C GLN A 133 -19.47 -3.41 -7.00
N GLN A 134 -18.51 -2.85 -7.77
CA GLN A 134 -17.07 -3.04 -7.61
C GLN A 134 -16.40 -1.85 -6.89
N VAL A 135 -17.17 -1.00 -6.20
CA VAL A 135 -16.64 0.09 -5.38
C VAL A 135 -16.51 -0.34 -3.92
N ARG A 136 -15.47 0.17 -3.25
CA ARG A 136 -15.25 -0.02 -1.82
C ARG A 136 -15.31 1.34 -1.12
N ASN A 137 -16.10 1.46 -0.06
CA ASN A 137 -16.10 2.68 0.76
C ASN A 137 -14.82 2.72 1.60
N LEU A 138 -13.89 3.60 1.26
CA LEU A 138 -12.62 3.72 1.98
C LEU A 138 -12.80 4.20 3.42
N THR A 139 -13.82 5.00 3.73
CA THR A 139 -14.09 5.43 5.11
C THR A 139 -14.39 4.24 6.00
N ASP A 140 -15.31 3.36 5.56
CA ASP A 140 -15.68 2.16 6.30
C ASP A 140 -14.55 1.12 6.29
N TRP A 141 -13.80 1.03 5.18
CA TRP A 141 -12.70 0.10 5.05
C TRP A 141 -11.54 0.43 5.99
N MET A 142 -11.12 1.70 6.05
CA MET A 142 -10.01 2.14 6.90
C MET A 142 -10.30 1.96 8.40
N VAL A 143 -11.56 2.04 8.83
CA VAL A 143 -11.94 1.74 10.23
C VAL A 143 -12.24 0.27 10.48
N GLY A 144 -12.38 -0.52 9.40
CA GLY A 144 -12.77 -1.93 9.43
C GLY A 144 -11.64 -2.84 8.94
N GLU A 145 -11.87 -3.52 7.82
CA GLU A 145 -10.95 -4.54 7.27
C GLU A 145 -9.54 -4.01 6.96
N GLY A 146 -9.42 -2.72 6.62
CA GLY A 146 -8.16 -2.07 6.25
C GLY A 146 -7.45 -1.39 7.41
N ALA A 147 -7.95 -1.48 8.65
CA ALA A 147 -7.41 -0.71 9.77
C ALA A 147 -5.92 -0.99 10.02
N ASP A 148 -5.50 -2.25 9.93
CA ASP A 148 -4.11 -2.66 10.15
C ASP A 148 -3.15 -2.22 9.03
N VAL A 149 -3.69 -1.81 7.88
CA VAL A 149 -2.95 -1.39 6.67
C VAL A 149 -3.29 0.03 6.23
N THR A 150 -3.95 0.81 7.08
CA THR A 150 -4.21 2.23 6.83
C THR A 150 -3.03 3.04 7.34
N SER A 151 -2.35 3.75 6.44
CA SER A 151 -1.15 4.51 6.80
C SER A 151 -1.47 5.58 7.86
N PRO A 152 -0.67 5.69 8.95
CA PRO A 152 -0.85 6.72 9.96
C PRO A 152 -0.56 8.14 9.45
N THR A 153 0.10 8.26 8.30
CA THR A 153 0.43 9.52 7.62
C THR A 153 -0.54 9.86 6.48
N LEU A 154 -1.53 9.01 6.21
CA LEU A 154 -2.54 9.29 5.19
C LEU A 154 -3.36 10.51 5.60
N ASP A 155 -3.19 11.61 4.87
CA ASP A 155 -4.05 12.78 4.96
C ASP A 155 -5.03 12.78 3.79
N LEU A 156 -6.32 12.65 4.09
CA LEU A 156 -7.33 12.68 3.04
C LEU A 156 -7.39 14.05 2.37
N ASP A 157 -7.10 15.13 3.09
CA ASP A 157 -7.19 16.49 2.54
C ASP A 157 -6.15 16.76 1.43
N ASP A 158 -5.15 15.87 1.26
CA ASP A 158 -4.19 15.90 0.15
C ASP A 158 -4.77 15.41 -1.18
N PHE A 159 -5.95 14.76 -1.16
CA PHE A 159 -6.56 14.19 -2.36
C PHE A 159 -7.46 15.18 -3.10
N ILE A 160 -7.33 15.19 -4.42
CA ILE A 160 -8.24 15.93 -5.30
C ILE A 160 -9.48 15.07 -5.55
N GLY A 161 -10.66 15.63 -5.32
CA GLY A 161 -11.92 15.02 -5.77
C GLY A 161 -12.66 14.17 -4.74
N ILE A 162 -12.26 14.17 -3.46
CA ILE A 162 -12.89 13.41 -2.34
C ILE A 162 -14.42 13.52 -2.30
N SER A 163 -15.00 14.65 -2.72
CA SER A 163 -16.45 14.84 -2.74
C SER A 163 -17.19 13.95 -3.75
N PHE A 164 -16.49 13.37 -4.74
CA PHE A 164 -17.09 12.61 -5.85
C PHE A 164 -16.35 11.32 -6.24
N THR A 165 -15.14 11.07 -5.72
CA THR A 165 -14.42 9.78 -5.76
C THR A 165 -14.43 9.13 -4.38
#